data_AF-A0AAW1RJ36-F1
#
_entry.id   AF-A0AAW1RJ36-F1
#
_cell.length_a   1.000
_cell.length_b   1.000
_cell.length_c   1.000
_cell.angle_alpha   90.00
_cell.angle_beta   90.00
_cell.angle_gamma   90.00
#
_symmetry.space_group_name_H-M   'P 1'
#
loop_
_entity.id
_entity.type
_entity.pdbx_description
1 polymer ?
#
loop_
_entity_poly.entity_id
_entity_poly.type
_entity_poly.pdbx_seq_one_letter_code
_entity_poly.pdbx_strand_id
1 'polypeptide(L)'
;MPPLSRVKAACTFHDRVNLLALPVLGTLAAAGLFGLYSATKVTNMFVMYIVADALWIWVEPDALPSLPQVVMAHHLVTIVLLIFPLRHPEFAHFTCWDGIVEINTFFLIARRQWKAQRKFMNYCYWATFLPMRLVLYPYLFFRFWFALEGFGLERIAVAICQFLLCGFNGAMIYASAMRRIRRVSSRDDLWGLANLTPATPQEKAAYKEDKAREQAANSHNFLQSQSQDKASCKQSQTQPVVITAQAGY
;
A
#
# COMPACT_ATOMS: atom_id res chain seq x y z
N MET A 1 2.16 -23.86 2.14
CA MET A 1 1.31 -22.76 1.67
C MET A 1 -0.09 -22.96 2.26
N PRO A 2 -0.71 -21.94 2.86
CA PRO A 2 -2.06 -22.07 3.38
C PRO A 2 -3.08 -22.31 2.25
N PRO A 3 -4.21 -22.98 2.52
CA PRO A 3 -5.24 -23.22 1.52
C PRO A 3 -5.85 -21.89 1.02
N LEU A 4 -6.14 -21.80 -0.28
CA LEU A 4 -6.67 -20.59 -0.93
C LEU A 4 -7.96 -20.04 -0.28
N SER A 5 -8.76 -20.90 0.34
CA SER A 5 -9.96 -20.51 1.08
C SER A 5 -9.63 -19.71 2.35
N ARG A 6 -8.57 -20.08 3.07
CA ARG A 6 -8.10 -19.39 4.27
C ARG A 6 -7.56 -18.00 3.95
N VAL A 7 -6.75 -17.86 2.90
CA VAL A 7 -6.21 -16.57 2.44
C VAL A 7 -7.34 -15.59 2.11
N LYS A 8 -8.38 -16.06 1.40
CA LYS A 8 -9.55 -15.23 1.09
C LYS A 8 -10.34 -14.83 2.35
N ALA A 9 -10.46 -15.72 3.33
CA ALA A 9 -11.16 -15.44 4.58
C ALA A 9 -10.44 -14.39 5.43
N ALA A 10 -9.13 -14.53 5.63
CA ALA A 10 -8.30 -13.57 6.37
C ALA A 10 -8.39 -12.17 5.76
N CYS A 11 -8.19 -12.07 4.44
CA CYS A 11 -8.29 -10.80 3.73
C CYS A 11 -9.69 -10.18 3.80
N THR A 12 -10.74 -10.99 3.69
CA THR A 12 -12.13 -10.50 3.81
C THR A 12 -12.43 -10.00 5.23
N PHE A 13 -11.92 -10.67 6.26
CA PHE A 13 -12.14 -10.28 7.64
C PHE A 13 -11.43 -8.97 7.98
N HIS A 14 -10.16 -8.85 7.59
CA HIS A 14 -9.38 -7.62 7.71
C HIS A 14 -10.05 -6.44 6.99
N ASP A 15 -10.44 -6.64 5.72
CA ASP A 15 -11.15 -5.61 4.94
C ASP A 15 -12.45 -5.15 5.64
N ARG A 16 -13.20 -6.07 6.27
CA ARG A 16 -14.44 -5.72 7.00
C ARG A 16 -14.20 -4.88 8.24
N VAL A 17 -13.17 -5.20 9.02
CA VAL A 17 -12.79 -4.38 10.19
C VAL A 17 -12.39 -2.98 9.74
N ASN A 18 -11.58 -2.87 8.69
CA ASN A 18 -11.15 -1.58 8.16
C ASN A 18 -12.28 -0.79 7.50
N LEU A 19 -13.29 -1.45 6.92
CA LEU A 19 -14.50 -0.78 6.46
C LEU A 19 -15.31 -0.11 7.57
N LEU A 20 -15.16 -0.55 8.82
CA LEU A 20 -15.78 0.08 9.99
C LEU A 20 -14.86 1.11 10.63
N ALA A 21 -13.58 0.78 10.81
CA ALA A 21 -12.62 1.63 11.50
C ALA A 21 -12.26 2.90 10.71
N LEU A 22 -11.98 2.77 9.40
CA LEU A 22 -11.47 3.88 8.60
C LEU A 22 -12.45 5.05 8.44
N PRO A 23 -13.77 4.84 8.23
CA PRO A 23 -14.73 5.95 8.25
C PRO A 23 -14.73 6.70 9.58
N VAL A 24 -14.66 5.98 10.71
CA VAL A 24 -14.61 6.60 12.04
C VAL A 24 -13.35 7.46 12.18
N LEU A 25 -12.18 6.92 11.83
CA LEU A 25 -10.91 7.65 11.88
C LEU A 25 -10.90 8.85 10.93
N GLY A 26 -11.39 8.69 9.70
CA GLY A 26 -11.49 9.77 8.71
C GLY A 26 -12.45 10.88 9.16
N THR A 27 -13.59 10.54 9.76
CA THR A 27 -14.52 11.53 10.32
C THR A 27 -13.93 12.24 11.54
N LEU A 28 -13.25 11.52 12.44
CA LEU A 28 -12.56 12.13 13.58
C LEU A 28 -11.42 13.05 13.13
N ALA A 29 -10.67 12.68 12.10
CA ALA A 29 -9.65 13.54 11.48
C ALA A 29 -10.27 14.82 10.91
N ALA A 30 -11.36 14.71 10.14
CA ALA A 30 -12.09 15.86 9.64
C ALA A 30 -12.62 16.74 10.80
N ALA A 31 -13.25 16.15 11.81
CA ALA A 31 -13.71 16.86 13.00
C ALA A 31 -12.57 17.58 13.73
N GLY A 32 -11.39 16.95 13.81
CA GLY A 32 -10.17 17.54 14.35
C GLY A 32 -9.70 18.78 13.58
N LEU A 33 -9.77 18.74 12.24
CA LEU A 33 -9.43 19.89 11.38
C LEU A 33 -10.40 21.06 11.57
N PHE A 34 -11.69 20.79 11.83
CA PHE A 34 -12.69 21.83 12.10
C PHE A 34 -12.70 22.30 13.57
N GLY A 35 -11.82 21.77 14.42
CA GLY A 35 -11.80 22.08 15.85
C GLY A 35 -12.99 21.51 16.64
N LEU A 36 -13.77 20.61 16.04
CA LEU A 36 -14.92 19.95 16.67
C LEU A 36 -14.49 18.79 17.57
N TYR A 37 -13.25 18.29 17.41
CA TYR A 37 -12.67 17.24 18.23
C TYR A 37 -11.19 17.50 18.50
N SER A 38 -10.65 16.99 19.61
CA SER A 38 -9.25 17.22 19.98
C SER A 38 -8.31 16.49 19.03
N ALA A 39 -7.48 17.24 18.31
CA ALA A 39 -6.48 16.69 17.40
C ALA A 39 -5.53 15.70 18.09
N THR A 40 -5.11 15.97 19.33
CA THR A 40 -4.28 15.04 20.11
C THR A 40 -4.99 13.71 20.39
N LYS A 41 -6.30 13.74 20.67
CA LYS A 41 -7.09 12.52 20.82
C LYS A 41 -7.18 11.76 19.48
N VAL A 42 -7.32 12.47 18.37
CA VAL A 42 -7.24 11.87 17.02
C VAL A 42 -5.90 11.18 16.83
N THR A 43 -4.78 11.84 17.13
CA THR A 43 -3.43 11.26 17.04
C THR A 43 -3.31 9.96 17.84
N ASN A 44 -3.77 9.94 19.10
CA ASN A 44 -3.74 8.73 19.91
C ASN A 44 -4.55 7.58 19.29
N MET A 45 -5.73 7.88 18.73
CA MET A 45 -6.57 6.88 18.06
C MET A 45 -5.90 6.34 16.79
N PHE A 46 -5.28 7.20 15.99
CA PHE A 46 -4.52 6.79 14.81
C PHE A 46 -3.33 5.90 15.17
N VAL A 47 -2.56 6.27 16.20
CA VAL A 47 -1.42 5.46 16.67
C VAL A 47 -1.89 4.08 17.10
N MET A 48 -2.94 3.99 17.93
CA MET A 48 -3.49 2.71 18.37
C MET A 48 -3.96 1.86 17.18
N TYR A 49 -4.67 2.46 16.23
CA TYR A 49 -5.14 1.77 15.03
C TYR A 49 -3.98 1.25 14.17
N ILE A 50 -3.00 2.10 13.84
CA ILE A 50 -1.89 1.71 12.95
C ILE A 50 -1.02 0.64 13.61
N VAL A 51 -0.76 0.74 14.92
CA VAL A 51 -0.01 -0.29 15.65
C VAL A 51 -0.78 -1.61 15.64
N ALA A 52 -2.09 -1.59 15.91
CA ALA A 52 -2.92 -2.79 15.87
C ALA A 52 -2.97 -3.41 14.46
N ASP A 53 -3.12 -2.59 13.42
CA ASP A 53 -3.15 -3.04 12.02
C ASP A 53 -1.79 -3.61 11.57
N ALA A 54 -0.68 -2.96 11.97
CA ALA A 54 0.66 -3.47 11.72
C ALA A 54 0.90 -4.81 12.43
N LEU A 55 0.54 -4.94 13.71
CA LEU A 55 0.65 -6.22 14.43
C LEU A 55 -0.21 -7.31 13.77
N TRP A 56 -1.41 -6.97 13.31
CA TRP A 56 -2.25 -7.91 12.57
C TRP A 56 -1.56 -8.37 11.29
N ILE A 57 -1.11 -7.45 10.43
CA ILE A 57 -0.45 -7.81 9.16
C ILE A 57 0.84 -8.62 9.41
N TRP A 58 1.55 -8.37 10.51
CA TRP A 58 2.71 -9.18 10.88
C TRP A 58 2.29 -10.62 11.20
N VAL A 59 1.28 -10.80 12.05
CA VAL A 59 0.81 -12.13 12.46
C VAL A 59 0.16 -12.90 11.30
N GLU A 60 -0.64 -12.22 10.47
CA GLU A 60 -1.37 -12.81 9.35
C GLU A 60 -1.10 -12.00 8.05
N PRO A 61 0.05 -12.20 7.39
CA PRO A 61 0.42 -11.45 6.18
C PRO A 61 -0.52 -11.69 4.98
N ASP A 62 -1.28 -12.78 5.03
CA ASP A 62 -2.34 -13.11 4.06
C ASP A 62 -3.61 -12.24 4.21
N ALA A 63 -3.67 -11.38 5.24
CA ALA A 63 -4.73 -10.38 5.40
C ALA A 63 -4.77 -9.36 4.25
N LEU A 64 -3.67 -9.20 3.51
CA LEU A 64 -3.58 -8.27 2.39
C LEU A 64 -3.51 -9.02 1.05
N PRO A 65 -4.25 -8.57 0.02
CA PRO A 65 -4.31 -9.28 -1.26
C PRO A 65 -3.02 -9.17 -2.08
N SER A 66 -2.17 -8.17 -1.80
CA SER A 66 -0.92 -7.96 -2.52
C SER A 66 0.03 -7.08 -1.72
N LEU A 67 1.34 -7.39 -1.79
CA LEU A 67 2.45 -6.57 -1.26
C LEU A 67 2.35 -6.24 0.25
N PRO A 68 2.16 -7.25 1.14
CA PRO A 68 2.05 -7.00 2.59
C PRO A 68 3.30 -6.29 3.16
N GLN A 69 4.48 -6.57 2.62
CA GLN A 69 5.73 -5.91 3.02
C GLN A 69 5.73 -4.40 2.76
N VAL A 70 5.12 -3.95 1.66
CA VAL A 70 5.07 -2.52 1.31
C VAL A 70 4.10 -1.78 2.24
N VAL A 71 2.96 -2.40 2.55
CA VAL A 71 1.99 -1.84 3.52
C VAL A 71 2.59 -1.82 4.92
N MET A 72 3.33 -2.86 5.31
CA MET A 72 4.06 -2.89 6.58
C MET A 72 5.10 -1.76 6.66
N ALA A 73 5.91 -1.57 5.61
CA ALA A 73 6.89 -0.49 5.58
C ALA A 73 6.21 0.89 5.69
N HIS A 74 5.07 1.08 5.02
CA HIS A 74 4.26 2.26 5.17
C HIS A 74 3.80 2.46 6.62
N HIS A 75 3.27 1.43 7.29
CA HIS A 75 2.86 1.55 8.69
C HIS A 75 4.01 1.90 9.63
N LEU A 76 5.20 1.32 9.42
CA LEU A 76 6.38 1.67 10.21
C LEU A 76 6.77 3.14 10.02
N VAL A 77 6.76 3.64 8.78
CA VAL A 77 7.01 5.05 8.47
C VAL A 77 5.95 5.94 9.13
N THR A 78 4.67 5.57 9.04
CA THR A 78 3.58 6.34 9.65
C THR A 78 3.65 6.34 11.17
N ILE A 79 4.05 5.23 11.81
CA ILE A 79 4.29 5.19 13.26
C ILE A 79 5.41 6.17 13.64
N VAL A 80 6.55 6.14 12.93
CA VAL A 80 7.67 7.07 13.18
C VAL A 80 7.21 8.52 13.01
N LEU A 81 6.44 8.81 11.97
CA LEU A 81 5.85 10.14 11.75
C LEU A 81 4.93 10.57 12.91
N LEU A 82 4.10 9.67 13.43
CA LEU A 82 3.15 9.95 14.51
C LEU A 82 3.79 10.07 15.90
N ILE A 83 5.02 9.58 16.11
CA ILE A 83 5.77 9.84 17.34
C ILE A 83 6.00 11.34 17.55
N PHE A 84 6.18 12.11 16.47
CA PHE A 84 6.39 13.55 16.55
C PHE A 84 5.20 14.31 17.20
N PRO A 85 3.95 14.24 16.67
CA PRO A 85 2.81 14.90 17.29
C PRO A 85 2.38 14.29 18.65
N LEU A 86 2.82 13.07 18.98
CA LEU A 86 2.68 12.54 20.34
C LEU A 86 3.58 13.27 21.35
N ARG A 87 4.79 13.65 20.93
CA ARG A 87 5.74 14.39 21.76
C ARG A 87 5.48 15.89 21.77
N HIS A 88 4.93 16.42 20.68
CA HIS A 88 4.64 17.83 20.47
C HIS A 88 3.16 18.02 20.07
N PRO A 89 2.23 17.98 21.03
CA PRO A 89 0.78 17.97 20.78
C PRO A 89 0.25 19.19 20.02
N GLU A 90 0.96 20.32 20.03
CA GLU A 90 0.65 21.52 19.24
C GLU A 90 0.63 21.24 17.72
N PHE A 91 1.35 20.19 17.29
CA PHE A 91 1.40 19.75 15.90
C PHE A 91 0.42 18.61 15.58
N ALA A 92 -0.43 18.19 16.52
CA ALA A 92 -1.40 17.11 16.30
C ALA A 92 -2.41 17.40 15.18
N HIS A 93 -2.63 18.67 14.83
CA HIS A 93 -3.45 19.04 13.69
C HIS A 93 -2.90 18.50 12.35
N PHE A 94 -1.58 18.28 12.24
CA PHE A 94 -1.01 17.62 11.07
C PHE A 94 -1.41 16.15 10.96
N THR A 95 -1.56 15.44 12.09
CA THR A 95 -2.13 14.08 12.06
C THR A 95 -3.54 14.09 11.48
N CYS A 96 -4.33 15.13 11.75
CA CYS A 96 -5.68 15.25 11.18
C CYS A 96 -5.63 15.51 9.66
N TRP A 97 -4.66 16.30 9.18
CA TRP A 97 -4.43 16.51 7.75
C TRP A 97 -3.99 15.24 7.03
N ASP A 98 -3.00 14.52 7.56
CA ASP A 98 -2.58 13.24 6.99
C ASP A 98 -3.69 12.19 7.09
N GLY A 99 -4.39 12.13 8.23
CA GLY A 99 -5.43 11.15 8.53
C GLY A 99 -6.68 11.24 7.65
N ILE A 100 -6.94 12.38 7.00
CA ILE A 100 -8.07 12.49 6.05
C ILE A 100 -7.90 11.53 4.86
N VAL A 101 -6.67 11.09 4.58
CA VAL A 101 -6.36 10.11 3.54
C VAL A 101 -7.08 8.77 3.77
N GLU A 102 -7.47 8.46 5.00
CA GLU A 102 -8.16 7.21 5.30
C GLU A 102 -9.54 7.13 4.67
N ILE A 103 -10.15 8.26 4.31
CA ILE A 103 -11.35 8.29 3.49
C ILE A 103 -11.06 7.71 2.09
N ASN A 104 -9.89 8.01 1.53
CA ASN A 104 -9.46 7.41 0.26
C ASN A 104 -9.16 5.91 0.41
N THR A 105 -8.49 5.51 1.50
CA THR A 105 -8.23 4.09 1.82
C THR A 105 -9.54 3.31 2.01
N PHE A 106 -10.54 3.91 2.66
CA PHE A 106 -11.88 3.35 2.77
C PHE A 106 -12.47 3.05 1.39
N PHE A 107 -12.49 4.01 0.45
CA PHE A 107 -12.99 3.76 -0.91
C PHE A 107 -12.20 2.69 -1.65
N LEU A 108 -10.88 2.60 -1.40
CA LEU A 108 -10.02 1.55 -1.94
C LEU A 108 -10.40 0.15 -1.47
N ILE A 109 -10.82 0.00 -0.21
CA ILE A 109 -11.27 -1.26 0.38
C ILE A 109 -12.72 -1.55 -0.03
N ALA A 110 -13.60 -0.56 0.07
CA ALA A 110 -15.02 -0.63 -0.29
C ALA A 110 -15.24 -1.16 -1.70
N ARG A 111 -14.47 -0.69 -2.68
CA ARG A 111 -14.57 -1.17 -4.07
C ARG A 111 -14.20 -2.65 -4.26
N ARG A 112 -13.48 -3.27 -3.32
CA ARG A 112 -13.16 -4.71 -3.35
C ARG A 112 -14.30 -5.54 -2.77
N GLN A 113 -14.90 -5.06 -1.70
CA GLN A 113 -15.96 -5.77 -0.97
C GLN A 113 -17.33 -5.63 -1.65
N TRP A 114 -17.69 -4.42 -2.11
CA TRP A 114 -19.00 -4.16 -2.74
C TRP A 114 -18.93 -4.21 -4.27
N LYS A 115 -18.94 -5.43 -4.82
CA LYS A 115 -18.88 -5.65 -6.28
C LYS A 115 -19.99 -4.94 -7.07
N ALA A 116 -21.21 -4.88 -6.53
CA ALA A 116 -22.34 -4.22 -7.17
C ALA A 116 -22.13 -2.70 -7.33
N GLN A 117 -21.53 -2.06 -6.32
CA GLN A 117 -21.27 -0.62 -6.30
C GLN A 117 -19.85 -0.26 -6.76
N ARG A 118 -19.10 -1.23 -7.31
CA ARG A 118 -17.68 -1.07 -7.63
C ARG A 118 -17.39 0.13 -8.54
N LYS A 119 -18.26 0.44 -9.50
CA LYS A 119 -18.09 1.59 -10.40
C LYS A 119 -18.14 2.91 -9.62
N PHE A 120 -19.14 3.07 -8.76
CA PHE A 120 -19.31 4.24 -7.90
C PHE A 120 -18.14 4.38 -6.92
N MET A 121 -17.80 3.31 -6.18
CA MET A 121 -16.67 3.33 -5.24
C MET A 121 -15.33 3.60 -5.95
N ASN A 122 -15.17 3.15 -7.19
CA ASN A 122 -13.98 3.48 -7.99
C ASN A 122 -13.92 4.96 -8.39
N TYR A 123 -15.06 5.58 -8.69
CA TYR A 123 -15.12 7.02 -8.94
C TYR A 123 -14.76 7.81 -7.68
N CYS A 124 -15.40 7.50 -6.54
CA CYS A 124 -15.08 8.13 -5.25
C CYS A 124 -13.61 7.96 -4.87
N TYR A 125 -13.06 6.76 -5.09
CA TYR A 125 -11.63 6.51 -4.90
C TYR A 125 -10.77 7.46 -5.73
N TRP A 126 -11.00 7.60 -7.04
CA TRP A 126 -10.17 8.49 -7.86
C TRP A 126 -10.39 9.97 -7.57
N ALA A 127 -11.63 10.36 -7.28
CA ALA A 127 -12.00 11.71 -6.89
C ALA A 127 -11.32 12.14 -5.59
N THR A 128 -11.12 11.22 -4.65
CA THR A 128 -10.39 11.47 -3.40
C THR A 128 -8.89 11.29 -3.52
N PHE A 129 -8.45 10.33 -4.34
CA PHE A 129 -7.04 9.97 -4.49
C PHE A 129 -6.22 11.14 -5.01
N LEU A 130 -6.68 11.80 -6.07
CA LEU A 130 -5.94 12.88 -6.72
C LEU A 130 -5.70 14.08 -5.79
N PRO A 131 -6.72 14.72 -5.18
CA PRO A 131 -6.49 15.88 -4.32
C PRO A 131 -5.73 15.51 -3.05
N MET A 132 -6.02 14.38 -2.40
CA MET A 132 -5.32 14.02 -1.17
C MET A 132 -3.87 13.62 -1.46
N ARG A 133 -3.65 12.62 -2.31
CA ARG A 133 -2.34 11.99 -2.40
C ARG A 133 -1.36 12.71 -3.33
N LEU A 134 -1.86 13.44 -4.35
CA LEU A 134 -1.01 14.18 -5.29
C LEU A 134 -0.89 15.67 -5.01
N VAL A 135 -1.85 16.28 -4.31
CA VAL A 135 -1.78 17.71 -3.97
C VAL A 135 -1.48 17.90 -2.49
N LEU A 136 -2.30 17.34 -1.61
CA LEU A 136 -2.16 17.55 -0.16
C LEU A 136 -0.84 16.98 0.39
N TYR A 137 -0.44 15.76 0.05
CA TYR A 137 0.81 15.16 0.61
C TYR A 137 2.08 15.93 0.24
N PRO A 138 2.32 16.29 -1.04
CA PRO A 138 3.44 17.17 -1.39
C PRO A 138 3.36 18.54 -0.71
N TYR A 139 2.16 19.11 -0.59
CA TYR A 139 1.95 20.35 0.16
C TYR A 139 2.33 20.20 1.64
N LEU A 140 1.91 19.11 2.30
CA LEU A 140 2.24 18.82 3.69
C LEU A 140 3.74 18.63 3.88
N PHE A 141 4.44 17.98 2.95
CA PHE A 141 5.90 17.88 2.98
C PHE A 141 6.57 19.26 3.09
N PHE A 142 6.19 20.20 2.22
CA PHE A 142 6.71 21.57 2.31
C PHE A 142 6.25 22.26 3.59
N ARG A 143 5.00 22.07 4.00
CA ARG A 143 4.46 22.71 5.21
C ARG A 143 5.20 22.25 6.46
N PHE A 144 5.45 20.95 6.62
CA PHE A 144 6.25 20.39 7.72
C PHE A 144 7.68 20.93 7.69
N TRP A 145 8.28 21.03 6.51
CA TRP A 145 9.65 21.55 6.37
C TRP A 145 9.79 22.95 6.97
N PHE A 146 8.82 23.84 6.74
CA PHE A 146 8.84 25.19 7.30
C PHE A 146 8.28 25.26 8.72
N ALA A 147 7.24 24.48 9.06
CA ALA A 147 6.62 24.51 10.38
C ALA A 147 7.53 23.97 11.49
N LEU A 148 8.48 23.09 11.15
CA LEU A 148 9.41 22.46 12.07
C LEU A 148 10.78 23.12 12.09
N GLU A 149 10.87 24.38 11.68
CA GLU A 149 12.09 25.17 11.84
C GLU A 149 12.50 25.22 13.33
N GLY A 150 13.76 24.88 13.63
CA GLY A 150 14.28 24.79 15.00
C GLY A 150 14.29 23.38 15.63
N PHE A 151 13.61 22.39 15.06
CA PHE A 151 13.51 21.03 15.63
C PHE A 151 14.65 20.06 15.25
N GLY A 152 15.73 20.55 14.62
CA GLY A 152 16.94 19.78 14.34
C GLY A 152 16.71 18.45 13.60
N LEU A 153 17.10 17.33 14.23
CA LEU A 153 16.98 15.99 13.65
C LEU A 153 15.53 15.51 13.50
N GLU A 154 14.61 15.97 14.35
CA GLU A 154 13.19 15.56 14.27
C GLU A 154 12.54 16.09 13.00
N ARG A 155 12.89 17.33 12.58
CA ARG A 155 12.48 17.89 11.29
C ARG A 155 12.92 17.00 10.12
N ILE A 156 14.17 16.55 10.14
CA ILE A 156 14.72 15.68 9.08
C ILE A 156 13.98 14.34 9.07
N ALA A 157 13.75 13.73 10.24
CA ALA A 157 13.02 12.48 10.36
C ALA A 157 11.59 12.59 9.82
N VAL A 158 10.85 13.65 10.20
CA VAL A 158 9.49 13.93 9.68
C VAL A 158 9.52 14.15 8.17
N ALA A 159 10.47 14.93 7.65
CA ALA A 159 10.61 15.18 6.22
C ALA A 159 10.89 13.89 5.42
N ILE A 160 11.78 13.03 5.91
CA ILE A 160 12.06 11.73 5.31
C ILE A 160 10.80 10.86 5.32
N CYS A 161 10.08 10.79 6.44
CA CYS A 161 8.83 10.03 6.51
C CYS A 161 7.81 10.54 5.48
N GLN A 162 7.61 11.86 5.41
CA GLN A 162 6.67 12.45 4.47
C GLN A 162 7.09 12.24 3.00
N PHE A 163 8.39 12.30 2.72
CA PHE A 163 8.92 11.97 1.39
C PHE A 163 8.66 10.50 1.02
N LEU A 164 8.88 9.56 1.94
CA LEU A 164 8.59 8.14 1.72
C LEU A 164 7.09 7.90 1.50
N LEU A 165 6.21 8.60 2.22
CA LEU A 165 4.76 8.56 2.01
C LEU A 165 4.35 9.09 0.63
N CYS A 166 4.97 10.19 0.17
CA CYS A 166 4.81 10.68 -1.20
C CYS A 166 5.29 9.63 -2.23
N GLY A 167 6.44 8.98 -1.99
CA GLY A 167 6.96 7.91 -2.82
C GLY A 167 5.99 6.72 -2.92
N PHE A 168 5.40 6.31 -1.79
CA PHE A 168 4.36 5.28 -1.74
C PHE A 168 3.14 5.65 -2.59
N ASN A 169 2.68 6.90 -2.51
CA ASN A 169 1.60 7.40 -3.35
C ASN A 169 1.94 7.32 -4.85
N GLY A 170 3.16 7.72 -5.22
CA GLY A 170 3.67 7.61 -6.59
C GLY A 170 3.71 6.16 -7.09
N ALA A 171 4.21 5.24 -6.27
CA ALA A 171 4.26 3.81 -6.58
C ALA A 171 2.86 3.22 -6.83
N MET A 172 1.86 3.62 -6.04
CA MET A 172 0.47 3.20 -6.26
C MET A 172 -0.09 3.68 -7.60
N ILE A 173 0.21 4.92 -8.00
CA ILE A 173 -0.20 5.46 -9.31
C ILE A 173 0.46 4.68 -10.41
N TYR A 174 1.78 4.51 -10.33
CA TYR A 174 2.55 3.76 -11.31
C TYR A 174 2.00 2.34 -11.49
N ALA A 175 1.78 1.62 -10.38
CA ALA A 175 1.19 0.28 -10.41
C ALA A 175 -0.24 0.27 -10.97
N SER A 176 -1.03 1.33 -10.74
CA SER A 176 -2.37 1.48 -11.32
C SER A 176 -2.31 1.73 -12.83
N ALA A 177 -1.43 2.62 -13.28
CA ALA A 177 -1.23 2.97 -14.68
C ALA A 177 -0.72 1.76 -15.48
N MET A 178 0.31 1.07 -14.98
CA MET A 178 0.86 -0.13 -15.62
C MET A 178 -0.20 -1.24 -15.76
N ARG A 179 -1.05 -1.44 -14.75
CA ARG A 179 -2.18 -2.39 -14.83
C ARG A 179 -3.26 -1.97 -15.83
N ARG A 180 -3.38 -0.68 -16.15
CA ARG A 180 -4.30 -0.19 -17.18
C ARG A 180 -3.71 -0.39 -18.58
N ILE A 181 -2.44 -0.02 -18.78
CA ILE A 181 -1.73 -0.19 -20.05
C ILE A 181 -1.72 -1.67 -20.47
N ARG A 182 -1.34 -2.58 -19.56
CA ARG A 182 -1.37 -4.04 -19.84
C ARG A 182 -2.75 -4.54 -20.25
N ARG A 183 -3.82 -4.00 -19.65
CA ARG A 183 -5.20 -4.38 -20.00
C ARG A 183 -5.65 -3.87 -21.36
N VAL A 184 -5.18 -2.69 -21.78
CA VAL A 184 -5.48 -2.14 -23.11
C VAL A 184 -4.74 -2.96 -24.17
N SER A 185 -3.43 -3.17 -24.00
CA SER A 185 -2.63 -4.02 -24.90
C SER A 185 -3.23 -5.42 -25.07
N SER A 186 -3.66 -6.09 -23.98
CA SER A 186 -4.32 -7.40 -24.09
C SER A 186 -5.69 -7.35 -24.80
N ARG A 187 -6.40 -6.22 -24.83
CA ARG A 187 -7.65 -6.06 -25.59
C ARG A 187 -7.38 -5.82 -27.07
N ASP A 188 -6.33 -5.06 -27.39
CA ASP A 188 -5.94 -4.79 -28.78
C ASP A 188 -5.45 -6.07 -29.46
N ASP A 189 -4.70 -6.93 -28.74
CA ASP A 189 -4.36 -8.29 -29.20
C ASP A 189 -5.61 -9.09 -29.56
N LEU A 190 -6.62 -9.09 -28.67
CA LEU A 190 -7.87 -9.84 -28.87
C LEU A 190 -8.69 -9.27 -30.04
N TRP A 191 -8.69 -7.96 -30.24
CA TRP A 191 -9.37 -7.32 -31.36
C TRP A 191 -8.66 -7.57 -32.69
N GLY A 192 -7.32 -7.54 -32.72
CA GLY A 192 -6.54 -7.92 -33.89
C GLY A 192 -6.84 -9.36 -34.34
N LEU A 193 -6.94 -10.29 -33.37
CA LEU A 193 -7.32 -11.68 -33.63
C LEU A 193 -8.77 -11.84 -34.11
N ALA A 194 -9.70 -11.01 -33.62
CA ALA A 194 -11.09 -11.07 -34.04
C ALA A 194 -11.31 -10.55 -35.47
N ASN A 195 -10.43 -9.66 -35.95
CA ASN A 195 -10.52 -9.04 -37.26
C ASN A 195 -9.70 -9.75 -38.36
N LEU A 196 -8.77 -10.64 -37.99
CA LEU A 196 -8.06 -11.51 -38.93
C LEU A 196 -8.91 -12.72 -39.33
N THR A 197 -9.98 -12.51 -40.11
CA THR A 197 -10.80 -13.56 -40.79
C THR A 197 -11.45 -14.61 -39.85
N PRO A 198 -12.45 -15.41 -40.28
CA PRO A 198 -13.18 -16.28 -39.36
C PRO A 198 -12.31 -17.46 -38.95
N ALA A 199 -11.48 -17.28 -37.94
CA ALA A 199 -10.77 -18.37 -37.30
C ALA A 199 -11.79 -19.42 -36.90
N THR A 200 -11.61 -20.62 -37.44
CA THR A 200 -12.42 -21.79 -37.10
C THR A 200 -12.42 -21.97 -35.57
N PRO A 201 -13.46 -22.58 -34.98
CA PRO A 201 -13.46 -22.87 -33.54
C PRO A 201 -12.20 -23.58 -33.04
N GLN A 202 -11.56 -24.38 -33.90
CA GLN A 202 -10.30 -25.07 -33.64
C GLN A 202 -9.10 -24.12 -33.52
N GLU A 203 -8.96 -23.12 -34.40
CA GLU A 203 -7.87 -22.13 -34.32
C GLU A 203 -7.99 -21.23 -33.09
N LYS A 204 -9.23 -20.86 -32.71
CA LYS A 204 -9.47 -20.13 -31.45
C LYS A 204 -9.11 -20.97 -30.22
N ALA A 205 -9.39 -22.27 -30.26
CA ALA A 205 -9.02 -23.19 -29.18
C ALA A 205 -7.49 -23.36 -29.07
N ALA A 206 -6.81 -23.57 -30.21
CA ALA A 206 -5.36 -23.71 -30.28
C ALA A 206 -4.64 -22.46 -29.75
N TYR A 207 -5.07 -21.25 -30.16
CA TYR A 207 -4.51 -20.00 -29.65
C TYR A 207 -4.75 -19.81 -28.15
N LYS A 208 -5.95 -20.15 -27.65
CA LYS A 208 -6.27 -20.05 -26.23
C LYS A 208 -5.42 -21.00 -25.39
N GLU A 209 -5.14 -22.19 -25.92
CA GLU A 209 -4.24 -23.16 -25.30
C GLU A 209 -2.78 -22.66 -25.32
N ASP A 210 -2.33 -22.06 -26.44
CA ASP A 210 -0.98 -21.52 -26.57
C ASP A 210 -0.74 -20.33 -25.60
N LYS A 211 -1.67 -19.38 -25.50
CA LYS A 211 -1.60 -18.30 -24.49
C LYS A 211 -1.69 -18.84 -23.06
N ALA A 212 -2.44 -19.91 -22.81
CA ALA A 212 -2.49 -20.54 -21.49
C ALA A 212 -1.14 -21.19 -21.14
N ARG A 213 -0.47 -21.82 -22.12
CA ARG A 213 0.89 -22.36 -21.98
C ARG A 213 1.92 -21.26 -21.73
N GLU A 214 1.85 -20.16 -22.47
CA GLU A 214 2.73 -19.00 -22.28
C GLU A 214 2.55 -18.36 -20.89
N GLN A 215 1.30 -18.19 -20.44
CA GLN A 215 1.01 -17.70 -19.08
C GLN A 215 1.49 -18.66 -17.99
N ALA A 216 1.35 -19.97 -18.20
CA ALA A 216 1.86 -20.98 -17.28
C ALA A 216 3.40 -20.94 -17.22
N ALA A 217 4.08 -20.83 -18.37
CA ALA A 217 5.53 -20.71 -18.46
C ALA A 217 6.04 -19.44 -17.76
N ASN A 218 5.40 -18.30 -17.99
CA ASN A 218 5.74 -17.03 -17.33
C ASN A 218 5.51 -17.09 -15.81
N SER A 219 4.44 -17.77 -15.37
CA SER A 219 4.18 -17.96 -13.94
C SER A 219 5.22 -18.88 -13.29
N HIS A 220 5.64 -19.94 -13.99
CA HIS A 220 6.70 -20.83 -13.54
C HIS A 220 8.05 -20.11 -13.42
N ASN A 221 8.42 -19.33 -14.45
CA ASN A 221 9.66 -18.53 -14.44
C ASN A 221 9.68 -17.51 -13.29
N PHE A 222 8.54 -16.87 -13.01
CA PHE A 222 8.41 -15.93 -11.89
C PHE A 222 8.56 -16.62 -10.51
N LEU A 223 7.99 -17.82 -10.34
CA LEU A 223 8.19 -18.59 -9.10
C LEU A 223 9.63 -19.05 -8.94
N GLN A 224 10.28 -19.42 -10.05
CA GLN A 224 11.68 -19.83 -10.05
C GLN A 224 12.61 -18.67 -9.70
N SER A 225 12.39 -17.47 -10.22
CA SER A 225 13.17 -16.27 -9.84
C SER A 225 13.02 -15.96 -8.36
N GLN A 226 11.81 -16.02 -7.80
CA GLN A 226 11.61 -15.84 -6.35
C GLN A 226 12.30 -16.91 -5.49
N SER A 227 12.41 -18.14 -6.00
CA SER A 227 13.11 -19.21 -5.28
C SER A 227 14.63 -18.99 -5.26
N GLN A 228 15.20 -18.49 -6.36
CA GLN A 228 16.62 -18.17 -6.47
C GLN A 228 16.99 -16.98 -5.58
N ASP A 229 16.15 -15.94 -5.52
CA ASP A 229 16.35 -14.80 -4.63
C ASP A 229 16.38 -15.22 -3.14
N LYS A 230 15.50 -16.15 -2.75
CA LYS A 230 15.47 -16.70 -1.39
C LYS A 230 16.68 -17.58 -1.08
N ALA A 231 17.19 -18.33 -2.06
CA ALA A 231 18.40 -19.15 -1.89
C ALA A 231 19.65 -18.28 -1.75
N SER A 232 19.79 -17.24 -2.57
CA SER A 232 20.89 -16.27 -2.50
C SER A 232 20.91 -15.54 -1.16
N CYS A 233 19.74 -15.13 -0.64
CA CYS A 233 19.63 -14.50 0.67
C CYS A 233 20.06 -15.43 1.83
N LYS A 234 19.77 -16.74 1.75
CA LYS A 234 20.24 -17.72 2.75
C LYS A 234 21.74 -17.97 2.70
N GLN A 235 22.34 -17.99 1.52
CA GLN A 235 23.77 -18.27 1.37
C GLN A 235 24.65 -17.12 1.91
N SER A 236 24.15 -15.88 1.87
CA SER A 236 24.83 -14.72 2.48
C SER A 236 24.83 -14.74 4.02
N GLN A 237 23.97 -15.52 4.67
CA GLN A 237 23.89 -15.59 6.13
C GLN A 237 24.75 -16.70 6.75
N THR A 238 25.34 -17.59 5.94
CA THR A 238 26.13 -18.73 6.42
C THR A 238 27.64 -18.55 6.33
N GLN A 239 28.16 -17.37 5.99
CA GLN A 239 29.59 -17.13 6.12
C GLN A 239 29.93 -16.77 7.57
N PRO A 240 30.68 -17.62 8.31
CA PRO A 240 31.13 -17.30 9.65
C PRO A 240 32.06 -16.09 9.58
N VAL A 241 31.75 -15.04 10.36
CA VAL A 241 32.65 -13.92 10.56
C VAL A 241 33.87 -14.43 11.33
N VAL A 242 34.96 -14.68 10.61
CA VAL A 242 36.27 -14.96 11.22
C VAL A 242 36.76 -13.63 11.78
N ILE A 243 36.53 -13.41 13.08
CA ILE A 243 37.10 -12.28 13.81
C ILE A 243 38.56 -12.62 14.09
N THR A 244 39.45 -12.18 13.22
CA THR A 244 40.90 -12.25 13.45
C THR A 244 41.27 -11.16 14.46
N ALA A 245 41.36 -11.53 15.75
CA ALA A 245 41.89 -10.66 16.78
C ALA A 245 43.42 -10.50 16.57
N GLN A 246 43.85 -9.38 15.98
CA GLN A 246 45.24 -8.95 16.05
C GLN A 246 45.48 -8.26 17.39
N ALA A 247 46.10 -8.98 18.32
CA ALA A 247 46.72 -8.39 19.50
C ALA A 247 48.08 -7.79 19.09
N GLY A 248 48.15 -6.46 19.04
CA GLY A 248 49.40 -5.72 18.94
C GLY A 248 49.91 -5.35 20.33
N TYR A 249 51.12 -5.80 20.63
CA TYR A 249 51.99 -5.29 21.70
C TYR A 249 52.67 -4.00 21.24
#